data_AF-A0A946N253-F1
#
_entry.id   AF-A0A946N253-F1
#
_cell.length_a   1.000
_cell.length_b   1.000
_cell.length_c   1.000
_cell.angle_alpha   90.00
_cell.angle_beta   90.00
_cell.angle_gamma   90.00
#
_symmetry.space_group_name_H-M   'P 1'
#
loop_
_entity.id
_entity.type
_entity.pdbx_description
1 polymer ?
#
loop_
_entity_poly.entity_id
_entity_poly.type
_entity_poly.pdbx_seq_one_letter_code
_entity_poly.pdbx_strand_id
1 'polypeptide(L)'
;ESDRQHVSKHKRPFASGDLSLRVGFVAAPLLLLASFAIAASLPASFMLVLTAYWITTLLYSLYIKSYFLLDAVVLAGLFTLRIVAGSAAIGVVTTDWLLAFSLFLFFGLALVKRHAELMNLQKAGKLASAGRGYNVRHLALIRRLGSAANLAAIAVFAVYALAPSTTQLYSQPLILLGVCPPMIYLVLRLWRIARAGQLQEDPVRFAMQDLRSQLLLGACALIIWLAI
;
A
#
# COMPACT_ATOMS: atom_id res chain seq x y z
N GLU A 1 16.04 -7.81 -15.42
CA GLU A 1 16.60 -9.18 -15.28
C GLU A 1 16.04 -9.95 -14.09
N SER A 2 16.04 -9.43 -12.86
CA SER A 2 15.48 -10.15 -11.68
C SER A 2 14.01 -10.60 -11.83
N ASP A 3 13.18 -9.84 -12.54
CA ASP A 3 11.78 -10.22 -12.80
C ASP A 3 11.63 -11.39 -13.80
N ARG A 4 12.61 -11.60 -14.71
CA ARG A 4 12.60 -12.70 -15.68
C ARG A 4 12.79 -14.07 -15.02
N GLN A 5 13.51 -14.12 -13.91
CA GLN A 5 13.83 -15.36 -13.18
C GLN A 5 12.79 -15.71 -12.09
N HIS A 6 11.71 -14.93 -11.96
CA HIS A 6 10.73 -15.09 -10.89
C HIS A 6 9.47 -15.84 -11.38
N VAL A 7 9.05 -16.87 -10.62
CA VAL A 7 7.98 -17.81 -10.97
C VAL A 7 6.69 -17.12 -11.44
N SER A 8 6.25 -16.04 -10.78
CA SER A 8 5.08 -15.25 -11.24
C SER A 8 5.39 -13.95 -11.99
N LYS A 9 6.57 -13.33 -11.81
CA LYS A 9 6.88 -11.99 -12.37
C LYS A 9 7.48 -12.05 -13.77
N HIS A 10 7.85 -13.24 -14.25
CA HIS A 10 8.29 -13.44 -15.63
C HIS A 10 7.18 -13.11 -16.65
N LYS A 11 5.90 -13.22 -16.25
CA LYS A 11 4.73 -12.89 -17.08
C LYS A 11 4.49 -11.38 -17.24
N ARG A 12 5.31 -10.51 -16.62
CA ARG A 12 5.18 -9.06 -16.81
C ARG A 12 5.58 -8.71 -18.25
N PRO A 13 4.89 -7.78 -18.95
CA PRO A 13 5.10 -7.55 -20.39
C PRO A 13 6.55 -7.25 -20.81
N PHE A 14 7.31 -6.53 -19.97
CA PHE A 14 8.73 -6.26 -20.21
C PHE A 14 9.65 -7.47 -19.88
N ALA A 15 9.21 -8.36 -18.98
CA ALA A 15 9.94 -9.58 -18.62
C ALA A 15 9.65 -10.73 -19.61
N SER A 16 8.40 -10.86 -20.09
CA SER A 16 7.96 -11.84 -21.10
C SER A 16 8.39 -11.48 -22.52
N GLY A 17 8.69 -10.20 -22.78
CA GLY A 17 9.10 -9.72 -24.11
C GLY A 17 7.93 -9.26 -24.99
N ASP A 18 6.70 -9.31 -24.48
CA ASP A 18 5.50 -8.83 -25.17
C ASP A 18 5.55 -7.31 -25.45
N LEU A 19 6.28 -6.56 -24.62
CA LEU A 19 6.55 -5.14 -24.83
C LEU A 19 8.04 -4.89 -25.03
N SER A 20 8.38 -4.27 -26.16
CA SER A 20 9.76 -3.92 -26.46
C SER A 20 10.29 -2.85 -25.49
N LEU A 21 11.58 -2.94 -25.14
CA LEU A 21 12.27 -1.95 -24.31
C LEU A 21 12.20 -0.54 -24.88
N ARG A 22 12.15 -0.41 -26.21
CA ARG A 22 12.04 0.89 -26.92
C ARG A 22 10.70 1.57 -26.63
N VAL A 23 9.61 0.80 -26.60
CA VAL A 23 8.28 1.32 -26.25
C VAL A 23 8.28 1.82 -24.80
N GLY A 24 8.89 1.08 -23.87
CA GLY A 24 9.02 1.52 -22.48
C GLY A 24 9.81 2.83 -22.33
N PHE A 25 10.92 2.97 -23.08
CA PHE A 25 11.77 4.16 -23.05
C PHE A 25 11.09 5.43 -23.59
N VAL A 26 10.20 5.29 -24.59
CA VAL A 26 9.44 6.42 -25.15
C VAL A 26 8.17 6.70 -24.35
N ALA A 27 7.44 5.66 -23.93
CA ALA A 27 6.18 5.81 -23.21
C ALA A 27 6.37 6.41 -21.82
N ALA A 28 7.46 6.09 -21.12
CA ALA A 28 7.72 6.61 -19.78
C ALA A 28 7.80 8.15 -19.72
N PRO A 29 8.66 8.84 -20.51
CA PRO A 29 8.69 10.31 -20.51
C PRO A 29 7.41 10.92 -21.08
N LEU A 30 6.78 10.30 -22.08
CA LEU A 30 5.53 10.81 -22.65
C LEU A 30 4.38 10.81 -21.64
N LEU A 31 4.20 9.70 -20.90
CA LEU A 31 3.21 9.61 -19.83
C LEU A 31 3.54 10.55 -18.67
N LEU A 32 4.83 10.74 -18.37
CA LEU A 32 5.25 11.71 -17.36
C LEU A 32 4.86 13.14 -17.77
N LEU A 33 5.20 13.55 -18.99
CA LEU A 33 4.83 14.87 -19.52
C LEU A 33 3.31 15.06 -19.55
N ALA A 34 2.56 14.05 -19.99
CA ALA A 34 1.10 14.09 -19.95
C ALA A 34 0.56 14.26 -18.52
N SER A 35 1.15 13.58 -17.53
CA SER A 35 0.75 13.71 -16.13
C SER A 35 0.96 15.13 -15.58
N PHE A 36 2.10 15.77 -15.92
CA PHE A 36 2.39 17.15 -15.52
C PHE A 36 1.54 18.17 -16.28
N ALA A 37 1.23 17.92 -17.56
CA ALA A 37 0.33 18.75 -18.35
C ALA A 37 -1.09 18.75 -17.77
N ILE A 38 -1.61 17.57 -17.37
CA ILE A 38 -2.89 17.48 -16.67
C ILE A 38 -2.79 18.13 -15.29
N ALA A 39 -1.70 17.92 -14.55
CA ALA A 39 -1.51 18.54 -13.25
C ALA A 39 -1.46 20.08 -13.30
N ALA A 40 -1.14 20.68 -14.45
CA ALA A 40 -1.12 22.12 -14.62
C ALA A 40 -2.52 22.76 -14.57
N SER A 41 -3.59 21.98 -14.75
CA SER A 41 -4.97 22.45 -14.53
C SER A 41 -5.44 22.33 -13.08
N LEU A 42 -4.62 21.76 -12.20
CA LEU A 42 -4.91 21.56 -10.78
C LEU A 42 -4.20 22.63 -9.90
N PRO A 43 -4.59 22.76 -8.62
CA PRO A 43 -3.95 23.69 -7.70
C PRO A 43 -2.43 23.47 -7.58
N ALA A 44 -1.66 24.53 -7.33
CA ALA A 44 -0.20 24.46 -7.19
C ALA A 44 0.27 23.50 -6.09
N SER A 45 -0.54 23.32 -5.03
CA SER A 45 -0.30 22.32 -3.98
C SER A 45 -0.25 20.89 -4.53
N PHE A 46 -1.12 20.55 -5.49
CA PHE A 46 -1.11 19.25 -6.16
C PHE A 46 0.19 19.03 -6.94
N MET A 47 0.64 20.04 -7.67
CA MET A 47 1.88 19.98 -8.45
C MET A 47 3.10 19.71 -7.58
N LEU A 48 3.18 20.35 -6.41
CA LEU A 48 4.24 20.14 -5.43
C LEU A 48 4.24 18.69 -4.93
N VAL A 49 3.08 18.17 -4.54
CA VAL A 49 2.93 16.79 -4.04
C VAL A 49 3.26 15.78 -5.14
N LEU A 50 2.82 16.01 -6.38
CA LEU A 50 3.14 15.16 -7.53
C LEU A 50 4.65 15.11 -7.79
N THR A 51 5.33 16.25 -7.74
CA THR A 51 6.78 16.35 -7.91
C THR A 51 7.51 15.58 -6.80
N ALA A 52 7.12 15.78 -5.54
CA ALA A 52 7.70 15.06 -4.40
C ALA A 52 7.47 13.55 -4.52
N TYR A 53 6.26 13.13 -4.92
CA TYR A 53 5.93 11.73 -5.16
C TYR A 53 6.78 11.12 -6.28
N TRP A 54 6.98 11.82 -7.39
CA TRP A 54 7.81 11.36 -8.51
C TRP A 54 9.28 11.20 -8.10
N ILE A 55 9.87 12.21 -7.45
CA ILE A 55 11.24 12.16 -6.93
C ILE A 55 11.40 10.98 -5.97
N THR A 56 10.49 10.84 -5.00
CA THR A 56 10.53 9.74 -4.03
C THR A 56 10.42 8.37 -4.70
N THR A 57 9.59 8.25 -5.74
CA THR A 57 9.45 7.01 -6.53
C THR A 57 10.73 6.65 -7.29
N LEU A 58 11.44 7.65 -7.83
CA LEU A 58 12.74 7.47 -8.48
C LEU A 58 13.80 7.03 -7.47
N LEU A 59 13.96 7.76 -6.37
CA LEU A 59 14.88 7.39 -5.29
C LEU A 59 14.59 5.98 -4.79
N TYR A 60 13.31 5.64 -4.63
CA TYR A 60 12.89 4.31 -4.22
C TYR A 60 13.39 3.23 -5.18
N SER A 61 13.19 3.44 -6.47
CA SER A 61 13.50 2.46 -7.51
C SER A 61 15.00 2.27 -7.72
N LEU A 62 15.79 3.34 -7.53
CA LEU A 62 17.23 3.34 -7.73
C LEU A 62 18.00 2.85 -6.50
N TYR A 63 17.65 3.31 -5.30
CA TYR A 63 18.48 3.11 -4.10
C TYR A 63 17.73 2.43 -2.96
N ILE A 64 16.56 2.97 -2.56
CA ILE A 64 15.94 2.65 -1.27
C ILE A 64 15.46 1.20 -1.21
N LYS A 65 14.99 0.63 -2.33
CA LYS A 65 14.47 -0.76 -2.37
C LYS A 65 15.47 -1.82 -1.89
N SER A 66 16.76 -1.50 -1.89
CA SER A 66 17.82 -2.41 -1.48
C SER A 66 17.99 -2.49 0.04
N TYR A 67 17.55 -1.47 0.78
CA TYR A 67 17.69 -1.39 2.23
C TYR A 67 16.55 -2.13 2.96
N PHE A 68 16.91 -2.84 4.03
CA PHE A 68 15.96 -3.57 4.87
C PHE A 68 14.98 -2.60 5.56
N LEU A 69 13.68 -2.92 5.54
CA LEU A 69 12.55 -2.14 6.08
C LEU A 69 12.31 -0.75 5.49
N LEU A 70 13.36 -0.05 5.06
CA LEU A 70 13.23 1.28 4.49
C LEU A 70 12.36 1.27 3.22
N ASP A 71 12.41 0.19 2.43
CA ASP A 71 11.52 0.02 1.29
C ASP A 71 10.03 0.01 1.69
N ALA A 72 9.68 -0.63 2.81
CA ALA A 72 8.32 -0.72 3.30
C ALA A 72 7.83 0.62 3.88
N VAL A 73 8.70 1.35 4.59
CA VAL A 73 8.41 2.69 5.11
C VAL A 73 8.14 3.66 3.97
N VAL A 74 9.02 3.69 2.96
CA VAL A 74 8.86 4.58 1.80
C VAL A 74 7.64 4.18 0.96
N LEU A 75 7.37 2.88 0.80
CA LEU A 75 6.17 2.44 0.10
C LEU A 75 4.90 2.90 0.83
N ALA A 76 4.86 2.82 2.15
CA ALA A 76 3.76 3.35 2.95
C ALA A 76 3.60 4.86 2.77
N GLY A 77 4.71 5.61 2.85
CA GLY A 77 4.73 7.05 2.63
C GLY A 77 4.26 7.45 1.22
N LEU A 78 4.63 6.70 0.18
CA LEU A 78 4.15 6.92 -1.19
C LEU A 78 2.63 6.73 -1.30
N PHE A 79 2.05 5.74 -0.61
CA PHE A 79 0.59 5.59 -0.57
C PHE A 79 -0.07 6.72 0.22
N THR A 80 0.51 7.16 1.33
CA THR A 80 0.02 8.32 2.08
C THR A 80 0.10 9.61 1.26
N LEU A 81 1.19 9.84 0.51
CA LEU A 81 1.34 10.97 -0.40
C LEU A 81 0.26 11.00 -1.48
N ARG A 82 -0.26 9.84 -1.94
CA ARG A 82 -1.39 9.81 -2.88
C ARG A 82 -2.69 10.33 -2.25
N ILE A 83 -2.91 10.09 -0.95
CA ILE A 83 -4.05 10.65 -0.23
C ILE A 83 -3.90 12.18 -0.14
N VAL A 84 -2.70 12.65 0.19
CA VAL A 84 -2.39 14.09 0.23
C VAL A 84 -2.52 14.74 -1.16
N ALA A 85 -2.13 14.04 -2.23
CA ALA A 85 -2.32 14.51 -3.59
C ALA A 85 -3.82 14.61 -3.92
N GLY A 86 -4.60 13.58 -3.59
CA GLY A 86 -6.05 13.60 -3.80
C GLY A 86 -6.73 14.75 -3.07
N SER A 87 -6.33 14.99 -1.82
CA SER A 87 -6.89 16.08 -1.00
C SER A 87 -6.49 17.47 -1.54
N ALA A 88 -5.24 17.64 -1.97
CA ALA A 88 -4.75 18.84 -2.64
C ALA A 88 -5.47 19.13 -3.97
N ALA A 89 -5.87 18.09 -4.73
CA ALA A 89 -6.59 18.24 -5.98
C ALA A 89 -8.02 18.78 -5.79
N ILE A 90 -8.70 18.35 -4.73
CA ILE A 90 -10.10 18.74 -4.45
C ILE A 90 -10.22 19.90 -3.45
N GLY A 91 -9.10 20.41 -2.92
CA GLY A 91 -9.09 21.52 -1.97
C GLY A 91 -9.59 21.17 -0.56
N VAL A 92 -9.55 19.89 -0.17
CA VAL A 92 -9.98 19.42 1.15
C VAL A 92 -8.78 19.17 2.04
N VAL A 93 -8.82 19.61 3.30
CA VAL A 93 -7.75 19.31 4.27
C VAL A 93 -7.98 17.93 4.86
N THR A 94 -7.00 17.05 4.73
CA THR A 94 -6.99 15.73 5.38
C THR A 94 -6.63 15.86 6.84
N THR A 95 -7.31 15.11 7.72
CA THR A 95 -6.96 15.06 9.14
C THR A 95 -5.65 14.29 9.37
N ASP A 96 -4.87 14.74 10.35
CA ASP A 96 -3.59 14.08 10.72
C ASP A 96 -3.81 12.61 11.13
N TRP A 97 -4.92 12.34 11.81
CA TRP A 97 -5.34 10.98 12.18
C TRP A 97 -5.57 10.07 10.98
N LEU A 98 -6.16 10.58 9.90
CA LEU A 98 -6.37 9.81 8.66
C LEU A 98 -5.03 9.49 7.98
N LEU A 99 -4.10 10.45 7.96
CA LEU A 99 -2.76 10.25 7.42
C LEU A 99 -1.97 9.22 8.24
N ALA A 100 -2.04 9.29 9.57
CA ALA A 100 -1.42 8.31 10.46
C ALA A 100 -2.01 6.90 10.27
N PHE A 101 -3.35 6.79 10.20
CA PHE A 101 -4.04 5.54 9.90
C PHE A 101 -3.54 4.92 8.59
N SER A 102 -3.53 5.73 7.52
CA SER A 102 -3.03 5.37 6.20
C SER A 102 -1.60 4.83 6.26
N LEU A 103 -0.70 5.56 6.91
CA LEU A 103 0.71 5.21 7.01
C LEU A 103 0.88 3.83 7.67
N PHE A 104 0.24 3.58 8.81
CA PHE A 104 0.34 2.30 9.51
C PHE A 104 -0.30 1.15 8.72
N LEU A 105 -1.45 1.40 8.08
CA LEU A 105 -2.14 0.40 7.26
C LEU A 105 -1.28 -0.03 6.07
N PHE A 106 -0.77 0.93 5.30
CA PHE A 106 0.06 0.63 4.13
C PHE A 106 1.41 0.04 4.52
N PHE A 107 2.00 0.46 5.64
CA PHE A 107 3.23 -0.15 6.15
C PHE A 107 3.01 -1.62 6.51
N GLY A 108 1.95 -1.96 7.24
CA GLY A 108 1.67 -3.35 7.57
C GLY A 108 1.30 -4.19 6.33
N LEU A 109 0.58 -3.64 5.34
CA LEU A 109 0.35 -4.30 4.05
C LEU A 109 1.64 -4.53 3.25
N ALA A 110 2.57 -3.57 3.26
CA ALA A 110 3.89 -3.73 2.64
C ALA A 110 4.67 -4.88 3.31
N LEU A 111 4.58 -5.00 4.63
CA LEU A 111 5.20 -6.10 5.38
C LEU A 111 4.51 -7.44 5.13
N VAL A 112 3.19 -7.50 4.93
CA VAL A 112 2.49 -8.72 4.48
C VAL A 112 3.06 -9.20 3.14
N LYS A 113 3.21 -8.27 2.18
CA LYS A 113 3.81 -8.58 0.87
C LYS A 113 5.22 -9.13 1.01
N ARG A 114 6.05 -8.53 1.88
CA ARG A 114 7.42 -8.99 2.15
C ARG A 114 7.45 -10.36 2.84
N HIS A 115 6.56 -10.59 3.79
CA HIS A 115 6.41 -11.88 4.44
C HIS A 115 6.07 -12.98 3.43
N ALA A 116 5.09 -12.74 2.55
CA ALA A 116 4.70 -13.69 1.52
C ALA A 116 5.85 -13.98 0.54
N GLU A 117 6.59 -12.95 0.11
CA GLU A 117 7.77 -13.13 -0.75
C GLU A 117 8.85 -14.00 -0.07
N LEU A 118 9.15 -13.76 1.22
CA LEU A 118 10.12 -14.55 1.98
C LEU A 118 9.65 -15.99 2.26
N MET A 119 8.35 -16.20 2.51
CA MET A 119 7.78 -17.55 2.64
C MET A 119 7.95 -18.36 1.35
N ASN A 120 7.77 -17.72 0.19
CA ASN A 120 7.97 -18.36 -1.11
C ASN A 120 9.45 -18.69 -1.35
N LEU A 121 10.37 -17.80 -0.95
CA LEU A 121 11.81 -18.09 -1.01
C LEU A 121 12.20 -19.25 -0.12
N GLN A 122 11.68 -19.31 1.12
CA GLN A 122 11.90 -20.42 2.04
C GLN A 122 11.42 -21.75 1.45
N LYS A 123 10.22 -21.78 0.85
CA LYS A 123 9.69 -22.98 0.17
C LYS A 123 10.54 -23.40 -1.03
N ALA A 124 11.15 -22.44 -1.72
CA ALA A 124 12.05 -22.69 -2.85
C ALA A 124 13.51 -22.99 -2.44
N GLY A 125 13.80 -23.13 -1.14
CA GLY A 125 15.17 -23.39 -0.65
C GLY A 125 16.14 -22.21 -0.81
N LYS A 126 15.64 -20.99 -1.06
CA LYS A 126 16.46 -19.78 -1.23
C LYS A 126 16.54 -18.99 0.09
N LEU A 127 17.71 -18.46 0.40
CA LEU A 127 17.97 -17.78 1.67
C LEU A 127 17.67 -16.26 1.66
N ALA A 128 17.75 -15.62 0.50
CA ALA A 128 17.60 -14.16 0.39
C ALA A 128 16.85 -13.74 -0.88
N SER A 129 16.24 -12.55 -0.83
CA SER A 129 15.60 -11.93 -1.99
C SER A 129 16.66 -11.22 -2.85
N ALA A 130 16.65 -11.47 -4.16
CA ALA A 130 17.61 -10.85 -5.07
C ALA A 130 17.39 -9.32 -5.16
N GLY A 131 18.45 -8.54 -4.96
CA GLY A 131 18.42 -7.08 -5.05
C GLY A 131 17.69 -6.38 -3.91
N ARG A 132 17.45 -7.06 -2.78
CA ARG A 132 16.81 -6.52 -1.58
C ARG A 132 17.48 -7.01 -0.30
N GLY A 133 17.52 -6.18 0.74
CA GLY A 133 18.11 -6.49 2.05
C GLY A 133 17.31 -7.48 2.93
N TYR A 134 16.51 -8.37 2.32
CA TYR A 134 15.64 -9.29 3.05
C TYR A 134 16.16 -10.73 2.99
N ASN A 135 16.21 -11.37 4.16
CA ASN A 135 16.56 -12.77 4.34
C ASN A 135 15.39 -13.54 4.99
N VAL A 136 15.28 -14.84 4.74
CA VAL A 136 14.29 -15.73 5.37
C VAL A 136 14.34 -15.66 6.91
N ARG A 137 15.51 -15.40 7.50
CA ARG A 137 15.67 -15.18 8.95
C ARG A 137 14.82 -14.02 9.50
N HIS A 138 14.48 -13.04 8.66
CA HIS A 138 13.68 -11.87 9.06
C HIS A 138 12.16 -12.13 9.08
N LEU A 139 11.69 -13.33 8.70
CA LEU A 139 10.26 -13.66 8.67
C LEU A 139 9.54 -13.37 9.99
N ALA A 140 10.13 -13.79 11.11
CA ALA A 140 9.53 -13.58 12.43
C ALA A 140 9.43 -12.10 12.80
N LEU A 141 10.45 -11.30 12.46
CA LEU A 141 10.48 -9.87 12.71
C LEU A 141 9.43 -9.13 11.88
N ILE A 142 9.39 -9.39 10.57
CA ILE A 142 8.42 -8.80 9.64
C ILE A 142 6.99 -9.14 10.05
N ARG A 143 6.77 -10.39 10.48
CA ARG A 143 5.46 -10.83 10.98
C ARG A 143 5.02 -10.01 12.19
N ARG A 144 5.90 -9.85 13.19
CA ARG A 144 5.59 -9.10 14.41
C ARG A 144 5.33 -7.62 14.11
N LEU A 145 6.26 -6.98 13.40
CA LEU A 145 6.15 -5.57 13.01
C LEU A 145 4.91 -5.30 12.17
N GLY A 146 4.64 -6.15 11.17
CA GLY A 146 3.52 -5.95 10.27
C GLY A 146 2.16 -6.19 10.93
N SER A 147 2.04 -7.19 11.81
CA SER A 147 0.80 -7.37 12.58
C SER A 147 0.58 -6.24 13.58
N ALA A 148 1.64 -5.76 14.23
CA ALA A 148 1.56 -4.64 15.15
C ALA A 148 1.16 -3.34 14.42
N ALA A 149 1.75 -3.07 13.25
CA ALA A 149 1.40 -1.92 12.43
C ALA A 149 -0.06 -1.93 11.99
N ASN A 150 -0.59 -3.06 11.51
CA ASN A 150 -2.00 -3.13 11.11
C ASN A 150 -2.96 -2.98 12.29
N LEU A 151 -2.62 -3.54 13.47
CA LEU A 151 -3.43 -3.34 14.68
C LEU A 151 -3.36 -1.89 15.16
N ALA A 152 -2.18 -1.26 15.10
CA ALA A 152 -2.01 0.16 15.38
C ALA A 152 -2.83 1.02 14.42
N ALA A 153 -2.88 0.68 13.12
CA ALA A 153 -3.75 1.36 12.16
C ALA A 153 -5.21 1.32 12.63
N ILE A 154 -5.72 0.14 13.00
CA ILE A 154 -7.10 0.00 13.49
C ILE A 154 -7.33 0.82 14.76
N ALA A 155 -6.39 0.81 15.70
CA ALA A 155 -6.48 1.63 16.92
C ALA A 155 -6.49 3.13 16.61
N VAL A 156 -5.63 3.58 15.69
CA VAL A 156 -5.59 4.96 15.21
C VAL A 156 -6.90 5.33 14.51
N PHE A 157 -7.51 4.41 13.76
CA PHE A 157 -8.83 4.62 13.16
C PHE A 157 -9.94 4.74 14.21
N ALA A 158 -9.89 3.95 15.29
CA ALA A 158 -10.84 4.09 16.39
C ALA A 158 -10.72 5.45 17.10
N VAL A 159 -9.49 5.93 17.30
CA VAL A 159 -9.22 7.28 17.82
C VAL A 159 -9.71 8.35 16.84
N TYR A 160 -9.46 8.17 15.53
CA TYR A 160 -9.97 9.03 14.47
C TYR A 160 -11.50 9.16 14.53
N ALA A 161 -12.22 8.06 14.67
CA ALA A 161 -13.69 8.05 14.74
C ALA A 161 -14.25 8.84 15.93
N LEU A 162 -13.48 8.94 17.03
CA LEU A 162 -13.85 9.65 18.25
C LEU A 162 -13.25 11.07 18.35
N ALA A 163 -12.39 11.46 17.41
CA ALA A 163 -11.69 12.73 17.46
C ALA A 163 -12.65 13.91 17.14
N PRO A 164 -12.53 15.06 17.83
CA PRO A 164 -13.35 16.24 17.56
C PRO A 164 -13.25 16.77 16.12
N SER A 165 -12.09 16.59 15.49
CA SER A 165 -11.85 16.97 14.09
C SER A 165 -12.71 16.17 13.10
N THR A 166 -13.10 14.95 13.48
CA THR A 166 -13.92 14.04 12.66
C THR A 166 -15.39 14.23 12.93
N THR A 167 -15.78 14.60 14.17
CA THR A 167 -17.18 14.81 14.54
C THR A 167 -17.81 16.02 13.84
N GLN A 168 -17.01 16.92 13.27
CA GLN A 168 -17.50 18.02 12.43
C GLN A 168 -17.77 17.60 10.98
N LEU A 169 -17.21 16.46 10.55
CA LEU A 169 -17.26 15.99 9.16
C LEU A 169 -18.34 14.92 8.94
N TYR A 170 -18.83 14.29 10.01
CA TYR A 170 -19.78 13.18 9.98
C TYR A 170 -20.94 13.43 10.95
N SER A 171 -22.18 13.19 10.49
CA SER A 171 -23.38 13.37 11.30
C SER A 171 -23.46 12.39 12.47
N GLN A 172 -22.96 11.16 12.29
CA GLN A 172 -23.00 10.10 13.31
C GLN A 172 -21.63 9.40 13.50
N PRO A 173 -20.67 10.04 14.18
CA PRO A 173 -19.29 9.54 14.30
C PRO A 173 -19.19 8.17 14.99
N LEU A 174 -20.13 7.83 15.88
CA LEU A 174 -20.16 6.54 16.57
C LEU A 174 -20.32 5.36 15.60
N ILE A 175 -20.99 5.56 14.46
CA ILE A 175 -21.17 4.52 13.44
C ILE A 175 -19.83 4.15 12.80
N LEU A 176 -18.88 5.08 12.69
CA LEU A 176 -17.55 4.82 12.15
C LEU A 176 -16.81 3.74 12.94
N LEU A 177 -17.04 3.59 14.25
CA LEU A 177 -16.45 2.51 15.04
C LEU A 177 -16.85 1.12 14.52
N GLY A 178 -18.00 1.00 13.85
CA GLY A 178 -18.45 -0.22 13.17
C GLY A 178 -17.51 -0.69 12.05
N VAL A 179 -16.61 0.15 11.54
CA VAL A 179 -15.56 -0.24 10.58
C VAL A 179 -14.46 -1.08 11.24
N CYS A 180 -14.26 -0.94 12.55
CA CYS A 180 -13.16 -1.61 13.25
C CYS A 180 -13.28 -3.15 13.22
N PRO A 181 -14.42 -3.78 13.55
CA PRO A 181 -14.52 -5.25 13.54
C PRO A 181 -14.28 -5.89 12.16
N PRO A 182 -14.87 -5.40 11.04
CA PRO A 182 -14.54 -5.89 9.70
C PRO A 182 -13.05 -5.73 9.36
N MET A 183 -12.43 -4.60 9.70
CA MET A 183 -11.00 -4.37 9.48
C MET A 183 -10.12 -5.33 10.29
N ILE A 184 -10.45 -5.57 11.56
CA ILE A 184 -9.75 -6.55 12.41
C ILE A 184 -9.80 -7.92 11.74
N TYR A 185 -10.99 -8.37 11.33
CA TYR A 185 -11.13 -9.67 10.66
C TYR A 185 -10.31 -9.73 9.36
N LEU A 186 -10.36 -8.70 8.52
CA LEU A 186 -9.60 -8.63 7.27
C LEU A 186 -8.10 -8.75 7.52
N VAL A 187 -7.57 -7.98 8.47
CA VAL A 187 -6.15 -7.98 8.83
C VAL A 187 -5.73 -9.35 9.37
N LEU A 188 -6.49 -9.92 10.30
CA LEU A 188 -6.20 -11.24 10.88
C LEU A 188 -6.25 -12.34 9.82
N ARG A 189 -7.26 -12.30 8.93
CA ARG A 189 -7.39 -13.23 7.82
C ARG A 189 -6.21 -13.13 6.87
N LEU A 190 -5.81 -11.92 6.51
CA LEU A 190 -4.67 -11.67 5.63
C LEU A 190 -3.38 -12.23 6.22
N TRP A 191 -3.11 -11.96 7.50
CA TRP A 191 -1.94 -12.50 8.20
C TRP A 191 -1.99 -14.02 8.32
N ARG A 192 -3.15 -14.62 8.53
CA ARG A 192 -3.32 -16.09 8.56
C ARG A 192 -2.94 -16.73 7.22
N ILE A 193 -3.42 -16.17 6.11
CA ILE A 193 -3.13 -16.66 4.75
C ILE A 193 -1.66 -16.46 4.39
N ALA A 194 -1.09 -15.30 4.75
CA ALA A 194 0.32 -15.01 4.54
C ALA A 194 1.24 -15.97 5.33
N ARG A 195 0.86 -16.31 6.57
CA ARG A 195 1.58 -17.30 7.41
C ARG A 195 1.51 -18.72 6.85
N ALA A 196 0.38 -19.10 6.27
CA ALA A 196 0.26 -20.38 5.57
C ALA A 196 1.08 -20.45 4.27
N GLY A 197 1.66 -19.32 3.82
CA GLY A 197 2.39 -19.22 2.56
C GLY A 197 1.48 -19.51 1.35
N GLN A 198 0.18 -19.21 1.47
CA GLN A 198 -0.81 -19.36 0.41
C GLN A 198 -0.97 -18.06 -0.40
N LEU A 199 -0.43 -16.95 0.10
CA LEU A 199 -0.47 -15.65 -0.58
C LEU A 199 0.61 -15.62 -1.68
N GLN A 200 0.21 -15.88 -2.93
CA GLN A 200 1.13 -15.81 -4.09
C GLN A 200 1.16 -14.44 -4.76
N GLU A 201 0.13 -13.62 -4.53
CA GLU A 201 -0.04 -12.31 -5.15
C GLU A 201 0.07 -11.16 -4.14
N ASP A 202 0.09 -9.92 -4.66
CA ASP A 202 0.08 -8.73 -3.80
C ASP A 202 -1.19 -8.71 -2.91
N PRO A 203 -1.06 -8.38 -1.61
CA PRO A 203 -2.16 -8.47 -0.64
C PRO A 203 -3.39 -7.63 -1.04
N VAL A 204 -3.17 -6.49 -1.69
CA VAL A 204 -4.24 -5.62 -2.21
C VAL A 204 -5.00 -6.31 -3.34
N ARG A 205 -4.29 -6.99 -4.25
CA ARG A 205 -4.90 -7.72 -5.36
C ARG A 205 -5.70 -8.93 -4.87
N PHE A 206 -5.17 -9.63 -3.88
CA PHE A 206 -5.89 -10.69 -3.19
C PHE A 206 -7.21 -10.19 -2.59
N ALA A 207 -7.19 -9.05 -1.88
CA ALA A 207 -8.40 -8.46 -1.32
C ALA A 207 -9.43 -8.05 -2.38
N MET A 208 -8.98 -7.67 -3.58
CA MET A 208 -9.85 -7.32 -4.71
C MET A 208 -10.40 -8.52 -5.48
N GLN A 209 -9.85 -9.72 -5.34
CA GLN A 209 -10.34 -10.91 -6.05
C GLN A 209 -11.18 -11.82 -5.15
N ASP A 210 -10.95 -11.77 -3.84
CA ASP A 210 -11.60 -12.64 -2.88
C ASP A 210 -12.94 -12.06 -2.41
N LEU A 211 -14.03 -12.78 -2.68
CA LEU A 211 -15.40 -12.37 -2.39
C LEU A 211 -15.63 -11.99 -0.92
N ARG A 212 -15.02 -12.73 0.03
CA ARG A 212 -15.15 -12.42 1.46
C ARG A 212 -14.49 -11.10 1.81
N SER A 213 -13.35 -10.81 1.20
CA SER A 213 -12.64 -9.55 1.39
C SER A 213 -13.41 -8.38 0.77
N GLN A 214 -13.98 -8.57 -0.42
CA GLN A 214 -14.84 -7.59 -1.07
C GLN A 214 -16.10 -7.29 -0.25
N LEU A 215 -16.78 -8.31 0.29
CA LEU A 215 -17.96 -8.15 1.15
C LEU A 215 -17.65 -7.31 2.38
N LEU A 216 -16.52 -7.56 3.04
CA LEU A 216 -16.12 -6.81 4.23
C LEU A 216 -15.68 -5.37 3.91
N LEU A 217 -15.00 -5.16 2.77
CA LEU A 217 -14.69 -3.82 2.28
C LEU A 217 -15.97 -3.05 1.90
N GLY A 218 -16.95 -3.73 1.28
CA GLY A 218 -18.27 -3.19 1.00
C GLY A 218 -19.04 -2.84 2.27
N ALA A 219 -18.96 -3.68 3.30
CA ALA A 219 -19.53 -3.37 4.62
C ALA A 219 -18.85 -2.13 5.24
N CYS A 220 -17.53 -1.99 5.14
CA CYS A 220 -16.83 -0.78 5.60
C CYS A 220 -17.32 0.47 4.84
N ALA A 221 -17.46 0.39 3.51
CA ALA A 221 -17.95 1.49 2.70
C ALA A 221 -19.40 1.88 3.05
N LEU A 222 -20.28 0.90 3.28
CA LEU A 222 -21.65 1.12 3.71
C LEU A 222 -21.71 1.81 5.07
N ILE A 223 -20.90 1.37 6.03
CA ILE A 223 -20.82 1.97 7.37
C ILE A 223 -20.34 3.42 7.29
N ILE A 224 -19.32 3.71 6.47
CA ILE A 224 -18.84 5.07 6.26
C ILE A 224 -19.93 5.93 5.62
N TRP A 225 -20.65 5.40 4.63
CA TRP A 225 -21.74 6.13 3.98
C TRP A 225 -22.89 6.44 4.94
N LEU A 226 -23.26 5.51 5.82
CA LEU A 226 -24.27 5.72 6.87
C LEU A 226 -23.83 6.73 7.95
N ALA A 227 -22.53 6.99 8.08
CA ALA A 227 -22.01 7.93 9.07
C ALA A 227 -22.02 9.39 8.57
N ILE A 228 -22.06 9.61 7.26
CA ILE A 228 -22.14 10.95 6.62
C ILE A 228 -23.51 11.55 6.92
#